data_AF-A0A519M801-F1
#
_entry.id   AF-A0A519M801-F1
#
_cell.length_a   1.000
_cell.length_b   1.000
_cell.length_c   1.000
_cell.angle_alpha   90.00
_cell.angle_beta   90.00
_cell.angle_gamma   90.00
#
_symmetry.space_group_name_H-M   'P 1'
#
loop_
_entity.id
_entity.type
_entity.pdbx_description
1 polymer ?
#
loop_
_entity_poly.entity_id
_entity_poly.type
_entity_poly.pdbx_seq_one_letter_code
_entity_poly.pdbx_strand_id
1 'polypeptide(L)'
;MRFIFVLAVSALAGCTPGADMGASRPAVQRDIESYAIASCLAQQTNEYVKDQGDAWASVIVQRMKGDFDALAEISEQVKRESAQDKIPMMRDESNPMRSKALPVMHCGELIDRPAVRAAIQKAVVALRPSYAQE
;
A
#
# COMPACT_ATOMS: atom_id res chain seq x y z
N MET A 1 -55.99 27.19 -40.09
CA MET A 1 -55.90 28.12 -38.94
C MET A 1 -55.21 27.42 -37.80
N ARG A 2 -54.15 28.08 -37.28
CA ARG A 2 -53.58 28.02 -35.92
C ARG A 2 -53.06 26.67 -35.38
N PHE A 3 -51.93 26.60 -34.69
CA PHE A 3 -50.67 27.36 -34.57
C PHE A 3 -49.89 26.63 -33.46
N ILE A 4 -48.58 26.47 -33.65
CA ILE A 4 -47.53 26.40 -32.62
C ILE A 4 -47.32 25.05 -31.88
N PHE A 5 -46.29 24.36 -32.39
CA PHE A 5 -45.29 23.57 -31.66
C PHE A 5 -44.71 24.34 -30.47
N VAL A 6 -44.87 23.86 -29.23
CA VAL A 6 -43.88 24.02 -28.14
C VAL A 6 -44.07 22.87 -27.15
N LEU A 7 -43.10 21.95 -27.06
CA LEU A 7 -42.77 21.18 -25.86
C LEU A 7 -41.25 20.98 -25.93
N ALA A 8 -40.49 22.00 -25.53
CA ALA A 8 -39.92 22.12 -24.19
C ALA A 8 -39.03 20.92 -23.87
N VAL A 9 -37.79 20.99 -24.37
CA VAL A 9 -36.65 20.18 -23.95
C VAL A 9 -36.41 20.44 -22.46
N SER A 10 -36.76 19.48 -21.61
CA SER A 10 -36.27 19.43 -20.23
C SER A 10 -35.16 18.41 -20.17
N ALA A 11 -33.95 18.84 -20.51
CA ALA A 11 -32.73 18.14 -20.19
C ALA A 11 -32.55 18.17 -18.66
N LEU A 12 -33.14 17.21 -17.97
CA LEU A 12 -32.69 16.84 -16.63
C LEU A 12 -31.40 16.03 -16.80
N ALA A 13 -30.31 16.73 -17.11
CA ALA A 13 -28.98 16.28 -16.78
C ALA A 13 -28.85 16.33 -15.25
N GLY A 14 -29.48 15.37 -14.59
CA GLY A 14 -29.29 15.13 -13.17
C GLY A 14 -27.83 14.75 -12.96
N CYS A 15 -27.11 15.60 -12.23
CA CYS A 15 -25.77 15.36 -11.76
C CYS A 15 -25.62 13.93 -11.25
N THR A 16 -24.84 13.10 -11.94
CA THR A 16 -24.33 11.88 -11.32
C THR A 16 -23.43 12.32 -10.17
N PRO A 17 -23.67 11.84 -8.93
CA PRO A 17 -22.79 12.16 -7.83
C PRO A 17 -21.38 11.67 -8.19
N GLY A 18 -20.42 12.57 -7.93
CA GLY A 18 -18.98 12.47 -8.08
C GLY A 18 -18.43 11.18 -8.66
N ALA A 19 -17.74 11.30 -9.79
CA ALA A 19 -16.58 10.44 -10.02
C ALA A 19 -15.72 10.47 -8.74
N ASP A 20 -15.67 9.35 -8.02
CA ASP A 20 -14.81 9.17 -6.86
C ASP A 20 -13.41 9.63 -7.24
N MET A 21 -12.94 10.69 -6.58
CA MET A 21 -11.56 11.13 -6.65
C MET A 21 -10.69 10.01 -6.07
N GLY A 22 -10.28 9.06 -6.92
CA GLY A 22 -9.41 7.94 -6.59
C GLY A 22 -10.03 6.97 -5.59
N ALA A 23 -10.68 5.91 -6.08
CA ALA A 23 -11.14 4.81 -5.22
C ALA A 23 -10.00 4.38 -4.28
N SER A 24 -10.22 4.53 -2.97
CA SER A 24 -9.25 4.09 -1.98
C SER A 24 -8.97 2.60 -2.16
N ARG A 25 -7.70 2.21 -2.04
CA ARG A 25 -7.32 0.79 -2.10
C ARG A 25 -8.19 -0.03 -1.13
N PRO A 26 -8.67 -1.22 -1.52
CA PRO A 26 -9.41 -2.10 -0.61
C PRO A 26 -8.65 -2.30 0.71
N ALA A 27 -9.37 -2.38 1.83
CA ALA A 27 -8.75 -2.46 3.16
C ALA A 27 -7.74 -3.60 3.28
N VAL A 28 -8.08 -4.79 2.75
CA VAL A 28 -7.17 -5.94 2.71
C VAL A 28 -5.88 -5.64 1.91
N GLN A 29 -5.98 -4.97 0.76
CA GLN A 29 -4.80 -4.60 -0.03
C GLN A 29 -3.92 -3.62 0.74
N ARG A 30 -4.54 -2.57 1.31
CA ARG A 30 -3.84 -1.54 2.09
C ARG A 30 -3.11 -2.16 3.27
N ASP A 31 -3.76 -3.03 4.04
CA ASP A 31 -3.18 -3.62 5.24
C ASP A 31 -2.02 -4.56 4.90
N ILE A 32 -2.16 -5.39 3.87
CA ILE A 32 -1.10 -6.32 3.45
C ILE A 32 0.11 -5.61 2.85
N GLU A 33 -0.10 -4.61 2.00
CA GLU A 33 1.01 -3.77 1.50
C GLU A 33 1.68 -3.00 2.64
N SER A 34 0.89 -2.42 3.55
CA SER A 34 1.42 -1.71 4.72
C SER A 34 2.23 -2.63 5.63
N TYR A 35 1.79 -3.88 5.83
CA TYR A 35 2.51 -4.86 6.61
C TYR A 35 3.85 -5.23 5.97
N ALA A 36 3.89 -5.39 4.64
CA ALA A 36 5.13 -5.66 3.93
C ALA A 36 6.15 -4.51 4.08
N ILE A 37 5.70 -3.26 3.94
CA ILE A 37 6.55 -2.07 4.16
C ILE A 37 7.04 -2.04 5.61
N ALA A 38 6.12 -2.18 6.57
CA ALA A 38 6.45 -2.15 8.00
C ALA A 38 7.46 -3.25 8.38
N SER A 39 7.28 -4.46 7.85
CA SER A 39 8.20 -5.59 8.06
C SER A 39 9.60 -5.33 7.49
N CYS A 40 9.70 -4.58 6.39
CA CYS A 40 10.99 -4.16 5.84
C CYS A 40 11.65 -3.09 6.73
N LEU A 41 10.87 -2.13 7.24
CA LEU A 41 11.36 -1.08 8.14
C LEU A 41 11.90 -1.67 9.44
N ALA A 42 11.20 -2.66 10.01
CA ALA A 42 11.61 -3.42 11.20
C ALA A 42 12.96 -4.15 11.07
N GLN A 43 13.47 -4.30 9.85
CA GLN A 43 14.75 -4.95 9.56
C GLN A 43 15.87 -3.96 9.27
N GLN A 44 15.58 -2.64 9.30
CA GLN A 44 16.58 -1.62 9.04
C GLN A 44 17.56 -1.47 10.20
N THR A 45 18.76 -0.98 9.89
CA THR A 45 19.83 -0.79 10.89
C THR A 45 19.65 0.46 11.74
N ASN A 46 18.92 1.46 11.25
CA ASN A 46 18.59 2.65 12.02
C ASN A 46 17.50 2.32 13.04
N GLU A 47 17.79 2.48 14.34
CA GLU A 47 16.90 2.10 15.44
C GLU A 47 15.53 2.78 15.37
N TYR A 48 15.49 4.09 15.10
CA TYR A 48 14.22 4.81 14.97
C TYR A 48 13.37 4.26 13.83
N VAL A 49 13.96 4.01 12.66
CA VAL A 49 13.23 3.44 11.52
C VAL A 49 12.72 2.03 11.83
N LYS A 50 13.54 1.23 12.52
CA LYS A 50 13.17 -0.11 12.97
C LYS A 50 11.98 -0.09 13.93
N ASP A 51 12.05 0.72 14.98
CA ASP A 51 10.99 0.83 15.98
C ASP A 51 9.67 1.30 15.35
N GLN A 52 9.75 2.25 14.40
CA GLN A 52 8.58 2.69 13.63
C GLN A 52 8.00 1.56 12.77
N GLY A 53 8.84 0.70 12.19
CA GLY A 53 8.41 -0.49 11.47
C GLY A 53 7.68 -1.48 12.38
N ASP A 54 8.25 -1.79 13.54
CA ASP A 54 7.66 -2.71 14.52
C ASP A 54 6.30 -2.21 15.06
N ALA A 55 6.22 -0.93 15.40
CA ALA A 55 4.97 -0.30 15.85
C ALA A 55 3.91 -0.30 14.74
N TRP A 56 4.29 0.03 13.50
CA TRP A 56 3.37 0.01 12.36
C TRP A 56 2.87 -1.42 12.07
N ALA A 57 3.75 -2.41 12.03
CA ALA A 57 3.37 -3.81 11.83
C ALA A 57 2.39 -4.29 12.91
N SER A 58 2.63 -3.91 14.17
CA SER A 58 1.74 -4.21 15.30
C SER A 58 0.33 -3.64 15.12
N VAL A 59 0.21 -2.39 14.64
CA VAL A 59 -1.10 -1.78 14.34
C VAL A 59 -1.83 -2.54 13.24
N ILE A 60 -1.11 -3.04 12.22
CA ILE A 60 -1.74 -3.86 11.17
C ILE A 60 -2.24 -5.18 11.73
N VAL A 61 -1.41 -5.90 12.49
CA VAL A 61 -1.79 -7.18 13.11
C VAL A 61 -3.03 -7.02 14.01
N GLN A 62 -3.11 -5.92 14.77
CA GLN A 62 -4.25 -5.67 15.65
C GLN A 62 -5.57 -5.37 14.92
N ARG A 63 -5.51 -4.79 13.71
CA ARG A 63 -6.71 -4.39 12.96
C ARG A 63 -7.09 -5.33 11.82
N MET A 64 -6.18 -6.21 11.40
CA MET A 64 -6.44 -7.11 10.30
C MET A 64 -7.46 -8.19 10.70
N LYS A 65 -8.04 -8.82 9.69
CA LYS A 65 -9.02 -9.89 9.84
C LYS A 65 -8.51 -11.16 9.19
N GLY A 66 -8.95 -12.30 9.70
CA GLY A 66 -8.57 -13.62 9.18
C GLY A 66 -7.31 -14.17 9.84
N ASP A 67 -6.67 -15.10 9.14
CA ASP A 67 -5.53 -15.87 9.64
C ASP A 67 -4.20 -15.11 9.51
N PHE A 68 -3.40 -15.12 10.57
CA PHE A 68 -2.11 -14.45 10.64
C PHE A 68 -0.99 -15.21 9.91
N ASP A 69 -1.19 -16.49 9.58
CA ASP A 69 -0.18 -17.29 8.86
C ASP A 69 0.22 -16.66 7.51
N ALA A 70 -0.72 -15.96 6.86
CA ALA A 70 -0.46 -15.21 5.64
C ALA A 70 0.59 -14.09 5.82
N LEU A 71 0.71 -13.52 7.03
CA LEU A 71 1.70 -12.48 7.33
C LEU A 71 3.12 -13.05 7.51
N ALA A 72 3.24 -14.26 8.05
CA ALA A 72 4.53 -14.90 8.22
C ALA A 72 5.23 -15.11 6.87
N GLU A 73 4.48 -15.55 5.86
CA GLU A 73 5.01 -15.72 4.49
C GLU A 73 5.46 -14.38 3.88
N ILE A 74 4.71 -13.29 4.12
CA ILE A 74 5.08 -11.95 3.64
C ILE A 74 6.37 -11.47 4.29
N SER A 75 6.45 -11.49 5.62
CA SER A 75 7.61 -10.97 6.35
C SER A 75 8.90 -11.72 5.99
N GLU A 76 8.81 -13.05 5.81
CA GLU A 76 9.92 -13.89 5.40
C GLU A 76 10.31 -13.64 3.92
N GLN A 77 9.36 -13.42 3.02
CA GLN A 77 9.68 -13.01 1.65
C GLN A 77 10.32 -11.62 1.61
N VAL A 78 9.80 -10.66 2.39
CA VAL A 78 10.37 -9.31 2.54
C VAL A 78 11.80 -9.36 3.06
N LYS A 79 12.07 -10.20 4.06
CA LYS A 79 13.42 -10.42 4.60
C LYS A 79 14.39 -10.92 3.54
N ARG A 80 14.00 -11.91 2.74
CA ARG A 80 14.84 -12.44 1.67
C ARG A 80 15.17 -11.40 0.60
N GLU A 81 14.19 -10.63 0.19
CA GLU A 81 14.35 -9.63 -0.88
C GLU A 81 15.15 -8.42 -0.38
N SER A 82 14.88 -7.93 0.82
CA SER A 82 15.62 -6.80 1.41
C SER A 82 17.09 -7.12 1.69
N ALA A 83 17.43 -8.37 2.02
CA ALA A 83 18.81 -8.79 2.25
C ALA A 83 19.68 -8.78 0.98
N GLN A 84 19.08 -8.85 -0.21
CA GLN A 84 19.82 -8.85 -1.48
C GLN A 84 20.16 -7.44 -1.96
N ASP A 85 19.58 -6.41 -1.34
CA ASP A 85 19.63 -5.06 -1.85
C ASP A 85 20.57 -4.16 -1.08
N LYS A 86 21.13 -3.21 -1.82
CA LYS A 86 21.78 -2.05 -1.22
C LYS A 86 20.71 -0.99 -0.99
N ILE A 87 20.70 -0.40 0.20
CA ILE A 87 19.86 0.75 0.50
C ILE A 87 20.25 1.89 -0.45
N PRO A 88 19.29 2.49 -1.19
CA PRO A 88 19.57 3.61 -2.07
C PRO A 88 20.13 4.80 -1.30
N MET A 89 21.05 5.51 -1.94
CA MET A 89 21.71 6.68 -1.39
C MET A 89 21.32 7.90 -2.23
N MET A 90 20.73 8.91 -1.59
CA MET A 90 20.65 10.25 -2.18
C MET A 90 22.04 10.86 -2.15
N ARG A 91 22.54 11.25 -3.32
CA ARG A 91 23.79 11.99 -3.45
C ARG A 91 23.56 13.45 -3.05
N ASP A 92 24.46 13.98 -2.23
CA ASP A 92 24.55 15.42 -1.96
C ASP A 92 25.62 16.00 -2.90
N GLU A 93 25.19 16.73 -3.92
CA GLU A 93 26.08 17.32 -4.92
C GLU A 93 26.95 18.45 -4.35
N SER A 94 26.51 19.08 -3.24
CA SER A 94 27.29 20.11 -2.55
C SER A 94 28.30 19.50 -1.58
N ASN A 95 28.04 18.28 -1.10
CA ASN A 95 28.95 17.54 -0.23
C ASN A 95 28.86 16.02 -0.46
N PRO A 96 29.65 15.45 -1.38
CA PRO A 96 29.57 14.02 -1.76
C PRO A 96 29.72 13.05 -0.58
N MET A 97 30.42 13.45 0.47
CA MET A 97 30.64 12.66 1.69
C MET A 97 29.40 12.58 2.60
N ARG A 98 28.36 13.37 2.32
CA ARG A 98 27.11 13.44 3.11
C ARG A 98 25.93 12.73 2.45
N SER A 99 26.20 11.76 1.59
CA SER A 99 25.15 10.95 0.96
C SER A 99 24.18 10.38 2.01
N LYS A 100 22.88 10.47 1.75
CA LYS A 100 21.82 10.10 2.70
C LYS A 100 21.18 8.77 2.30
N ALA A 101 21.22 7.78 3.18
CA ALA A 101 20.50 6.53 2.99
C ALA A 101 18.99 6.76 2.98
N LEU A 102 18.28 6.06 2.10
CA LEU A 102 16.83 6.16 1.92
C LEU A 102 16.11 4.85 2.27
N PRO A 103 16.18 4.36 3.52
CA PRO A 103 15.55 3.09 3.91
C PRO A 103 14.02 3.11 3.77
N VAL A 104 13.39 4.26 3.99
CA VAL A 104 11.94 4.41 3.81
C VAL A 104 11.54 4.24 2.34
N MET A 105 12.30 4.82 1.42
CA MET A 105 12.07 4.67 -0.02
C MET A 105 12.30 3.22 -0.44
N HIS A 106 13.41 2.61 0.02
CA HIS A 106 13.70 1.21 -0.22
C HIS A 106 12.54 0.29 0.15
N CYS A 107 12.01 0.41 1.37
CA CYS A 107 10.89 -0.42 1.80
C CYS A 107 9.58 -0.09 1.09
N GLY A 108 9.36 1.18 0.72
CA GLY A 108 8.19 1.59 -0.07
C GLY A 108 8.18 1.01 -1.48
N GLU A 109 9.34 0.85 -2.11
CA GLU A 109 9.48 0.28 -3.45
C GLU A 109 9.62 -1.26 -3.42
N LEU A 110 10.02 -1.84 -2.29
CA LEU A 110 10.19 -3.29 -2.14
C LEU A 110 8.90 -4.07 -2.46
N ILE A 111 7.73 -3.51 -2.17
CA ILE A 111 6.44 -4.15 -2.45
C ILE A 111 6.17 -4.37 -3.95
N ASP A 112 6.85 -3.60 -4.80
CA ASP A 112 6.68 -3.69 -6.25
C ASP A 112 7.49 -4.84 -6.86
N ARG A 113 8.42 -5.42 -6.11
CA ARG A 113 9.26 -6.55 -6.56
C ARG A 113 8.41 -7.77 -6.88
N PRO A 114 8.75 -8.53 -7.94
CA PRO A 114 7.92 -9.65 -8.37
C PRO A 114 7.59 -10.66 -7.27
N ALA A 115 8.58 -11.07 -6.47
CA ALA A 115 8.38 -12.06 -5.41
C ALA A 115 7.57 -11.51 -4.23
N VAL A 116 7.83 -10.26 -3.80
CA VAL A 116 7.04 -9.61 -2.74
C VAL A 116 5.61 -9.36 -3.20
N ARG A 117 5.43 -8.85 -4.43
CA ARG A 117 4.11 -8.62 -5.04
C ARG A 117 3.31 -9.91 -5.15
N ALA A 118 3.94 -11.03 -5.52
CA ALA A 118 3.28 -12.33 -5.56
C ALA A 118 2.81 -12.79 -4.17
N ALA A 119 3.65 -12.65 -3.15
CA ALA A 119 3.29 -12.96 -1.76
C ALA A 119 2.13 -12.07 -1.26
N ILE A 120 2.18 -10.76 -1.54
CA ILE A 120 1.10 -9.80 -1.25
C ILE A 120 -0.21 -10.24 -1.91
N GLN A 121 -0.18 -10.55 -3.21
CA GLN A 121 -1.39 -10.96 -3.94
C GLN A 121 -1.98 -12.26 -3.39
N LYS A 122 -1.14 -13.24 -3.05
CA LYS A 122 -1.56 -14.49 -2.41
C LYS A 122 -2.27 -14.23 -1.09
N ALA A 123 -1.68 -13.43 -0.21
CA ALA A 123 -2.27 -13.06 1.07
C ALA A 123 -3.57 -12.27 0.92
N VAL A 124 -3.62 -11.33 -0.02
CA VAL A 124 -4.84 -10.56 -0.31
C VAL A 124 -5.98 -11.46 -0.76
N VAL A 125 -5.71 -12.44 -1.64
CA VAL A 125 -6.73 -13.41 -2.07
C VAL A 125 -7.21 -14.26 -0.89
N ALA A 126 -6.30 -14.73 -0.04
CA ALA A 126 -6.63 -15.55 1.12
C ALA A 126 -7.47 -14.80 2.17
N LEU A 127 -7.18 -13.51 2.41
CA LEU A 127 -7.81 -12.73 3.47
C LEU A 127 -9.05 -11.95 3.01
N ARG A 128 -9.25 -11.78 1.70
CA ARG A 128 -10.41 -11.06 1.14
C ARG A 128 -11.77 -11.51 1.73
N PRO A 129 -12.06 -12.81 1.92
CA PRO A 129 -13.33 -13.24 2.51
C PRO A 129 -13.53 -12.77 3.96
N SER A 130 -12.46 -12.66 4.75
CA SER A 130 -12.54 -12.16 6.14
C SER A 130 -12.79 -10.67 6.21
N TYR A 131 -12.35 -9.92 5.19
CA TYR A 131 -12.58 -8.48 5.08
C TYR A 131 -13.97 -8.12 4.53
N ALA A 132 -14.67 -9.04 3.86
CA ALA A 132 -15.97 -8.80 3.24
C ALA A 132 -17.18 -9.03 4.18
N GLN A 133 -16.96 -9.51 5.40
CA GLN A 133 -18.03 -9.86 6.36
C GLN A 133 -18.51 -8.66 7.21
N GLU A 134 -18.51 -7.45 6.64
CA GLU A 134 -19.04 -6.22 7.28
C GLU A 134 -20.31 -5.72 6.60
#